data_AF-A0AAU4JZ38-F1
#
_entry.id   AF-A0AAU4JZ38-F1
#
_cell.length_a   1.000
_cell.length_b   1.000
_cell.length_c   1.000
_cell.angle_alpha   90.00
_cell.angle_beta   90.00
_cell.angle_gamma   90.00
#
_symmetry.space_group_name_H-M   'P 1'
#
loop_
_entity.id
_entity.type
_entity.pdbx_description
1 polymer ?
#
loop_
_entity_poly.entity_id
_entity_poly.type
_entity_poly.pdbx_seq_one_letter_code
_entity_poly.pdbx_strand_id
1 'polypeptide(L)' 'MAFYTEGTIAFGTTGVVTAMTAPLADIGCPVFVISTFDGDLVLVPASRRDDAVTALTDAGHRISTTS' A
#
# COMPACT_ATOMS: atom_id res chain seq x y z
N MET A 1 3.67 -1.06 10.23
CA MET A 1 2.29 -0.74 9.80
C MET A 1 2.00 -1.52 8.54
N ALA A 2 0.77 -1.97 8.35
CA ALA A 2 0.35 -2.72 7.15
C ALA A 2 -0.72 -1.96 6.38
N PHE A 3 -0.61 -1.96 5.06
CA PHE A 3 -1.66 -1.54 4.12
C PHE A 3 -2.11 -2.78 3.34
N TYR A 4 -3.42 -2.94 3.19
CA TYR A 4 -4.00 -4.07 2.47
C TYR A 4 -4.88 -3.54 1.33
N THR A 5 -4.83 -4.20 0.19
CA THR A 5 -5.72 -3.89 -0.93
C THR A 5 -7.14 -4.37 -0.59
N GLU A 6 -8.08 -3.45 -0.40
CA GLU A 6 -9.49 -3.80 -0.19
C GLU A 6 -10.20 -4.13 -1.51
N GLY A 7 -11.02 -5.19 -1.49
CA GLY A 7 -11.90 -5.58 -2.60
C GLY A 7 -11.36 -6.70 -3.50
N THR A 8 -12.20 -7.20 -4.41
CA THR A 8 -11.79 -8.22 -5.39
C THR A 8 -10.93 -7.58 -6.48
N ILE A 9 -9.62 -7.82 -6.43
CA ILE A 9 -8.75 -7.48 -7.56
C ILE A 9 -9.11 -8.44 -8.70
N ALA A 10 -9.63 -7.91 -9.80
CA ALA A 10 -9.89 -8.74 -10.98
C ALA A 10 -8.56 -9.37 -11.42
N PHE A 11 -8.58 -10.68 -11.70
CA PHE A 11 -7.39 -11.53 -11.91
C PHE A 11 -6.44 -11.05 -13.05
N GLY A 12 -6.86 -10.11 -13.89
CA GLY A 12 -6.05 -9.48 -14.95
C GLY A 12 -5.53 -8.08 -14.64
N THR A 13 -5.75 -7.56 -13.43
CA THR A 13 -5.32 -6.21 -13.04
C THR A 13 -3.82 -6.23 -12.73
N THR A 14 -3.04 -5.52 -13.54
CA THR A 14 -1.60 -5.33 -13.31
C THR A 14 -1.34 -3.97 -12.68
N GLY A 15 -0.20 -3.83 -12.00
CA GLY A 15 0.22 -2.54 -11.45
C GLY A 15 -0.38 -2.17 -10.10
N VAL A 16 -1.17 -3.04 -9.44
CA VAL A 16 -1.70 -2.77 -8.09
C VAL A 16 -0.58 -2.54 -7.08
N VAL A 17 0.39 -3.47 -7.02
CA VAL A 17 1.57 -3.33 -6.15
C VAL A 17 2.39 -2.09 -6.52
N THR A 18 2.55 -1.79 -7.82
CA THR A 18 3.26 -0.59 -8.28
C THR A 18 2.57 0.68 -7.84
N ALA A 19 1.24 0.76 -7.93
CA ALA A 19 0.46 1.92 -7.51
C ALA A 19 0.64 2.22 -6.03
N MET A 20 0.85 1.21 -5.19
CA MET A 20 1.14 1.39 -3.76
C MET A 20 2.62 1.67 -3.48
N THR A 21 3.53 0.97 -4.14
CA THR A 21 4.97 1.04 -3.82
C THR A 21 5.67 2.24 -4.43
N ALA A 22 5.21 2.77 -5.57
CA ALA A 22 5.77 3.96 -6.20
C ALA A 22 5.76 5.21 -5.31
N PRO A 23 4.61 5.66 -4.75
CA PRO A 23 4.60 6.84 -3.88
C PRO A 23 5.39 6.65 -2.58
N LEU A 24 5.52 5.40 -2.10
CA LEU A 24 6.36 5.08 -0.94
C LEU A 24 7.85 5.15 -1.29
N ALA A 25 8.24 4.74 -2.50
CA ALA A 25 9.60 4.85 -2.98
C ALA A 25 10.04 6.31 -3.17
N ASP A 26 9.13 7.18 -3.65
CA ASP A 26 9.40 8.61 -3.86
C ASP A 26 9.80 9.33 -2.56
N ILE A 27 9.28 8.88 -1.41
CA ILE A 27 9.65 9.41 -0.08
C ILE A 27 10.75 8.59 0.62
N GLY A 28 11.37 7.62 -0.08
CA GLY A 28 12.37 6.72 0.47
C GLY A 28 11.87 5.87 1.64
N CYS A 29 10.59 5.49 1.63
CA CYS A 29 10.01 4.62 2.65
C CYS A 29 10.30 3.15 2.31
N PRO A 30 10.96 2.38 3.19
CA PRO A 30 11.16 0.95 2.98
C PRO A 30 9.83 0.22 2.93
N VAL A 31 9.68 -0.70 1.97
CA VAL A 31 8.48 -1.53 1.80
C VAL A 31 8.83 -3.01 1.83
N PHE A 32 7.94 -3.82 2.38
CA PHE A 32 7.96 -5.27 2.26
C PHE A 32 6.58 -5.76 1.83
N VAL A 33 6.51 -6.50 0.72
CA VAL A 33 5.24 -6.91 0.10
C VAL A 33 4.99 -8.39 0.36
N ILE A 34 3.77 -8.72 0.79
CA ILE A 34 3.28 -10.10 0.94
C ILE A 34 2.04 -10.25 0.06
N SER A 35 2.14 -11.03 -1.00
CA SER A 35 1.00 -11.39 -1.84
C SER A 35 0.24 -12.57 -1.24
N THR A 36 -1.08 -12.47 -1.19
CA THR A 36 -2.00 -13.51 -0.73
C THR A 36 -2.91 -13.95 -1.88
N PHE A 37 -3.87 -14.85 -1.61
CA PHE A 37 -4.85 -15.25 -2.62
C PHE A 37 -5.78 -14.10 -3.01
N ASP A 38 -6.18 -13.27 -2.04
CA ASP A 38 -7.20 -12.24 -2.22
C ASP A 38 -6.63 -10.85 -2.54
N GLY A 39 -5.33 -10.64 -2.29
CA GLY A 39 -4.68 -9.35 -2.55
C GLY A 39 -3.28 -9.23 -1.97
N ASP A 40 -2.76 -8.00 -1.93
CA ASP A 40 -1.39 -7.70 -1.52
C ASP A 40 -1.36 -6.90 -0.20
N LEU A 41 -0.45 -7.28 0.69
CA LEU A 41 -0.10 -6.51 1.88
C LEU A 41 1.20 -5.76 1.62
N VAL A 42 1.21 -4.44 1.86
CA VAL A 42 2.40 -3.60 1.87
C VAL A 42 2.72 -3.20 3.30
N LEU A 43 3.83 -3.70 3.82
CA LEU A 43 4.33 -3.38 5.15
C LEU A 43 5.36 -2.24 5.08
N VAL A 44 5.23 -1.29 6.00
CA VAL A 44 6.19 -0.20 6.21
C VAL A 44 6.64 -0.15 7.68
N PRO A 45 7.81 0.41 7.98
CA PRO A 45 8.22 0.67 9.37
C PRO A 45 7.15 1.46 10.12
N ALA A 46 6.84 1.07 11.36
CA ALA A 46 5.81 1.74 12.16
C ALA A 46 6.10 3.24 12.36
N SER A 47 7.39 3.61 12.45
CA SER A 47 7.84 5.00 12.56
C SER A 47 7.58 5.83 11.30
N ARG A 48 7.37 5.21 10.13
CA ARG A 48 7.06 5.90 8.86
C ARG A 48 5.57 5.85 8.52
N ARG A 49 4.71 5.45 9.47
CA ARG A 49 3.26 5.29 9.25
C ARG A 49 2.62 6.55 8.68
N ASP A 50 2.82 7.69 9.32
CA ASP A 50 2.10 8.91 8.97
C ASP A 50 2.61 9.49 7.63
N ASP A 51 3.92 9.39 7.36
CA ASP A 51 4.50 9.70 6.05
C ASP A 51 3.92 8.81 4.95
N ALA A 52 3.81 7.49 5.21
CA ALA A 52 3.30 6.53 4.24
C ALA A 52 1.81 6.77 3.95
N VAL A 53 1.00 7.07 4.98
CA VAL A 53 -0.42 7.44 4.82
C VAL A 53 -0.54 8.70 3.97
N THR A 54 0.28 9.72 4.24
CA THR A 54 0.29 10.97 3.47
C THR A 54 0.64 10.72 2.01
N ALA A 55 1.76 10.04 1.74
CA ALA A 55 2.20 9.75 0.37
C ALA A 55 1.18 8.93 -0.43
N LEU A 56 0.56 7.92 0.20
CA LEU A 56 -0.48 7.13 -0.44
C LEU A 56 -1.74 7.96 -0.71
N THR A 57 -2.15 8.80 0.24
CA THR A 57 -3.34 9.67 0.07
C THR A 57 -3.11 10.71 -1.02
N ASP A 58 -1.94 11.33 -1.08
CA ASP A 58 -1.54 12.29 -2.11
C ASP A 58 -1.48 11.65 -3.50
N ALA A 59 -1.13 10.35 -3.56
CA ALA A 59 -1.18 9.55 -4.77
C ALA A 59 -2.61 9.09 -5.15
N GLY A 60 -3.63 9.49 -4.39
CA GLY A 60 -5.04 9.22 -4.66
C GLY A 60 -5.62 7.95 -4.04
N HIS A 61 -4.85 7.25 -3.19
CA HIS A 61 -5.36 6.08 -2.47
C HIS A 61 -6.30 6.51 -1.34
N ARG A 62 -7.37 5.76 -1.13
CA ARG A 62 -8.25 5.93 0.03
C ARG A 62 -7.83 4.95 1.12
N ILE A 63 -7.58 5.46 2.32
CA ILE A 63 -7.13 4.65 3.45
C ILE A 63 -8.25 4.57 4.48
N SER A 64 -8.68 3.35 4.77
CA SER A 64 -9.61 3.02 5.85
C SER A 64 -8.80 2.50 7.04
N THR A 65 -9.01 3.05 8.23
CA THR A 65 -8.51 2.43 9.46
C THR A 65 -9.58 1.48 9.99
N THR A 66 -9.33 0.18 9.85
CA THR A 66 -10.10 -0.85 10.56
C THR A 66 -9.57 -0.94 12.00
N SER A 67 -10.49 -0.84 12.96
CA SER A 67 -10.20 -0.90 14.41
C SER A 67 -10.08 -2.33 14.91
#